data_AF-A0A9P1MZN0-F1
#
_entry.id   AF-A0A9P1MZN0-F1
#
_cell.length_a   1.000
_cell.length_b   1.000
_cell.length_c   1.000
_cell.angle_alpha   90.00
_cell.angle_beta   90.00
_cell.angle_gamma   90.00
#
_symmetry.space_group_name_H-M   'P 1'
#
loop_
_entity.id
_entity.type
_entity.pdbx_description
1 polymer ?
#
loop_
_entity_poly.entity_id
_entity_poly.type
_entity_poly.pdbx_seq_one_letter_code
_entity_poly.pdbx_strand_id
1 'polypeptide(L)'
;MDHSTRFRVQNWLRSQRKILHSRMCLLMLVMINFVNSVILTLEVCGEDSNLTLLMFFVNTIVVFLSMYGLYNFKPVFLSPNVLLKIVLSSSALFYGLQMAETRANSCIFAWLTISIILFILEIHTMFSTTFDIIKQLNLRAYIQPPTYEEALQKMRQAQLASTEQQPGVHQLDLTALPV
;
A
#
# COMPACT_ATOMS: atom_id res chain seq x y z
N MET A 1 15.94 26.95 11.69
CA MET A 1 15.48 25.73 10.99
C MET A 1 15.74 25.89 9.49
N ASP A 2 16.84 25.30 9.02
CA ASP A 2 17.39 25.48 7.67
C ASP A 2 16.43 25.03 6.56
N HIS A 3 16.53 25.70 5.41
CA HIS A 3 15.71 25.42 4.23
C HIS A 3 15.89 23.97 3.73
N SER A 4 17.10 23.40 3.91
CA SER A 4 17.45 22.02 3.56
C SER A 4 16.75 20.97 4.43
N THR A 5 16.61 21.21 5.75
CA THR A 5 15.92 20.27 6.64
C THR A 5 14.42 20.31 6.43
N ARG A 6 13.82 21.49 6.18
CA ARG A 6 12.40 21.61 5.80
C ARG A 6 12.07 20.87 4.51
N PHE A 7 12.91 21.02 3.48
CA PHE A 7 12.72 20.36 2.19
C PHE A 7 12.82 18.82 2.32
N ARG A 8 13.75 18.32 3.13
CA ARG A 8 13.92 16.88 3.38
C ARG A 8 12.71 16.28 4.11
N VAL A 9 12.21 16.95 5.14
CA VAL A 9 11.02 16.54 5.89
C VAL A 9 9.77 16.58 5.03
N GLN A 10 9.59 17.63 4.22
CA GLN A 10 8.46 17.73 3.29
C GLN A 10 8.48 16.60 2.24
N ASN A 11 9.64 16.30 1.67
CA ASN A 11 9.78 15.19 0.72
C ASN A 11 9.54 13.84 1.38
N TRP A 12 10.01 13.65 2.61
CA TRP A 12 9.74 12.44 3.39
C TRP A 12 8.25 12.26 3.68
N LEU A 13 7.56 13.30 4.16
CA LEU A 13 6.11 13.29 4.40
C LEU A 13 5.30 13.03 3.13
N ARG A 14 5.67 13.68 2.02
CA ARG A 14 5.02 13.50 0.71
C ARG A 14 5.19 12.06 0.22
N SER A 15 6.35 11.47 0.49
CA SER A 15 6.64 10.09 0.14
C SER A 15 5.84 9.08 0.99
N GLN A 16 5.70 9.31 2.30
CA GLN A 16 4.84 8.49 3.16
C GLN A 16 3.37 8.55 2.74
N ARG A 17 2.89 9.73 2.34
CA ARG A 17 1.53 9.92 1.82
C ARG A 17 1.27 9.08 0.55
N LYS A 18 2.24 8.99 -0.36
CA LYS A 18 2.12 8.16 -1.58
C LYS A 18 1.97 6.66 -1.23
N ILE A 19 2.74 6.18 -0.26
CA ILE A 19 2.67 4.79 0.20
C ILE A 19 1.29 4.49 0.82
N LEU A 20 0.80 5.37 1.69
CA LEU A 20 -0.54 5.25 2.28
C LEU A 20 -1.64 5.29 1.21
N HIS A 21 -1.52 6.16 0.21
CA HIS A 21 -2.50 6.25 -0.87
C HIS A 21 -2.56 4.97 -1.71
N SER A 22 -1.39 4.40 -2.06
CA SER A 22 -1.31 3.11 -2.76
C SER A 22 -1.95 1.99 -1.94
N ARG A 23 -1.75 1.96 -0.62
CA ARG A 23 -2.40 0.99 0.29
C ARG A 23 -3.91 1.07 0.24
N MET A 24 -4.48 2.28 0.33
CA MET A 24 -5.93 2.45 0.31
C MET A 24 -6.53 2.00 -1.03
N CYS A 25 -5.83 2.25 -2.14
CA CYS A 25 -6.23 1.77 -3.46
C CYS A 25 -6.27 0.23 -3.51
N LEU A 26 -5.25 -0.45 -2.97
CA LEU A 26 -5.22 -1.92 -2.89
C LEU A 26 -6.32 -2.47 -1.99
N LEU A 27 -6.57 -1.86 -0.84
CA LEU A 27 -7.65 -2.28 0.07
C LEU A 27 -9.03 -2.15 -0.60
N MET A 28 -9.27 -1.07 -1.34
CA MET A 28 -10.49 -0.88 -2.12
C MET A 28 -10.60 -1.93 -3.23
N LEU A 29 -9.50 -2.24 -3.93
CA LEU A 29 -9.47 -3.27 -4.97
C LEU A 29 -9.80 -4.67 -4.40
N VAL A 30 -9.28 -4.99 -3.21
CA VAL A 30 -9.60 -6.24 -2.50
C VAL A 30 -11.08 -6.29 -2.11
N MET A 31 -11.67 -5.17 -1.65
CA MET A 31 -13.11 -5.11 -1.34
C MET A 31 -13.99 -5.31 -2.56
N ILE A 32 -13.67 -4.67 -3.67
CA ILE A 32 -14.43 -4.81 -4.93
C ILE A 32 -14.38 -6.28 -5.39
N ASN A 33 -13.21 -6.90 -5.33
CA ASN A 33 -13.08 -8.32 -5.69
C ASN A 33 -13.63 -9.28 -4.64
N PHE A 34 -13.78 -8.87 -3.38
CA PHE A 34 -14.52 -9.66 -2.41
C PHE A 34 -15.99 -9.82 -2.84
N VAL A 35 -16.62 -8.74 -3.31
CA VAL A 35 -17.99 -8.80 -3.87
C VAL A 35 -18.04 -9.77 -5.05
N ASN A 36 -17.06 -9.70 -5.95
CA ASN A 36 -16.94 -10.64 -7.08
C ASN A 36 -16.82 -12.11 -6.60
N SER A 37 -16.03 -12.35 -5.55
CA SER A 37 -15.87 -13.68 -4.91
C SER A 37 -17.17 -14.20 -4.30
N VAL A 38 -17.97 -13.32 -3.67
CA VAL A 38 -19.29 -13.67 -3.15
C VAL A 38 -20.24 -14.04 -4.29
N ILE A 39 -20.30 -13.25 -5.36
CA ILE A 39 -21.14 -13.54 -6.53
C ILE A 39 -20.77 -14.90 -7.15
N LEU A 40 -19.47 -15.16 -7.35
CA LEU A 40 -19.00 -16.44 -7.88
C LEU A 40 -19.35 -17.62 -6.96
N THR A 41 -19.24 -17.44 -5.65
CA THR A 41 -19.61 -18.49 -4.69
C THR A 41 -21.10 -18.79 -4.76
N LEU A 42 -21.95 -17.77 -4.90
CA LEU A 42 -23.39 -17.93 -5.07
C LEU A 42 -23.73 -18.62 -6.40
N GLU A 43 -23.03 -18.29 -7.48
CA GLU A 43 -23.28 -18.89 -8.79
C GLU A 43 -22.88 -20.37 -8.85
N VAL A 44 -21.74 -20.72 -8.24
CA VAL A 44 -21.19 -22.09 -8.30
C VAL A 44 -21.81 -23.00 -7.23
N CYS A 45 -22.05 -22.49 -6.03
CA CYS A 45 -22.52 -23.30 -4.89
C CYS A 45 -24.00 -23.03 -4.52
N GLY A 46 -24.71 -22.17 -5.24
CA GLY A 46 -26.03 -21.66 -4.84
C GLY A 46 -27.12 -22.72 -4.66
N GLU A 47 -26.97 -23.90 -5.24
CA GLU A 47 -27.88 -25.03 -5.02
C GLU A 47 -27.76 -25.59 -3.59
N ASP A 48 -26.57 -25.53 -2.97
CA ASP A 48 -26.29 -26.00 -1.62
C ASP A 48 -26.08 -24.83 -0.65
N SER A 49 -27.13 -24.49 0.10
CA SER A 49 -27.14 -23.36 1.03
C SER A 49 -26.10 -23.46 2.15
N ASN A 50 -25.87 -24.66 2.70
CA ASN A 50 -24.87 -24.90 3.74
C ASN A 50 -23.43 -24.70 3.22
N LEU A 51 -23.15 -25.19 2.00
CA LEU A 51 -21.85 -25.05 1.37
C LEU A 51 -21.56 -23.59 1.01
N THR A 52 -22.56 -22.88 0.48
CA THR A 52 -22.48 -21.45 0.18
C THR A 52 -22.19 -20.63 1.43
N LEU A 53 -22.88 -20.91 2.53
CA LEU A 53 -22.68 -20.22 3.81
C LEU A 53 -21.28 -20.49 4.38
N LEU A 54 -20.80 -21.73 4.33
CA LEU A 54 -19.44 -22.09 4.74
C LEU A 54 -18.38 -21.33 3.92
N MET A 55 -18.51 -21.36 2.58
CA MET A 55 -17.60 -20.67 1.68
C MET A 55 -17.62 -19.15 1.89
N PHE A 56 -18.79 -18.58 2.20
CA PHE A 56 -18.91 -17.17 2.55
C PHE A 56 -18.12 -16.82 3.82
N PHE A 57 -18.22 -17.63 4.88
CA PHE A 57 -17.45 -17.42 6.12
C PHE A 57 -15.95 -17.56 5.90
N VAL A 58 -15.52 -18.62 5.20
CA VAL A 58 -14.10 -18.85 4.88
C VAL A 58 -13.55 -17.68 4.07
N ASN A 59 -14.26 -17.25 3.03
CA ASN A 59 -13.87 -16.13 2.17
C ASN A 59 -13.76 -14.82 2.97
N THR A 60 -14.73 -14.56 3.86
CA THR A 60 -14.71 -13.38 4.72
C THR A 60 -13.47 -13.35 5.62
N ILE A 61 -13.19 -14.46 6.33
CA ILE A 61 -12.01 -14.57 7.21
C ILE A 61 -10.71 -14.36 6.43
N VAL A 62 -10.60 -14.99 5.26
CA VAL A 62 -9.43 -14.89 4.40
C VAL A 62 -9.22 -13.47 3.87
N VAL A 63 -10.30 -12.76 3.50
CA VAL A 63 -10.21 -11.36 3.07
C VAL A 63 -9.77 -10.47 4.22
N PHE A 64 -10.32 -10.63 5.43
CA PHE A 64 -9.85 -9.86 6.60
C PHE A 64 -8.36 -10.11 6.89
N LEU A 65 -7.90 -11.36 6.78
CA LEU A 65 -6.48 -11.69 6.94
C LEU A 65 -5.61 -11.02 5.87
N SER A 66 -6.09 -10.97 4.62
CA SER A 66 -5.39 -10.31 3.53
C SER A 66 -5.30 -8.80 3.71
N MET A 67 -6.37 -8.16 4.19
CA MET A 67 -6.38 -6.74 4.54
C MET A 67 -5.41 -6.42 5.66
N TYR A 68 -5.39 -7.26 6.70
CA TYR A 68 -4.42 -7.15 7.78
C TYR A 68 -2.98 -7.30 7.26
N GLY A 69 -2.75 -8.23 6.33
CA GLY A 69 -1.47 -8.40 5.64
C GLY A 69 -1.02 -7.17 4.86
N LEU A 70 -1.92 -6.59 4.05
CA LEU A 70 -1.67 -5.37 3.29
C LEU A 70 -1.40 -4.17 4.20
N TYR A 71 -2.17 -4.05 5.28
CA TYR A 71 -1.99 -2.97 6.26
C TYR A 71 -0.64 -3.05 6.99
N ASN A 72 -0.12 -4.25 7.24
CA ASN A 72 1.14 -4.47 7.95
C ASN A 72 2.35 -4.76 7.03
N PHE A 73 2.20 -4.69 5.69
CA PHE A 73 3.23 -5.10 4.73
C PHE A 73 3.80 -6.50 4.96
N LYS A 74 2.94 -7.43 5.39
CA LYS A 74 3.32 -8.83 5.59
C LYS A 74 2.72 -9.66 4.45
N PRO A 75 3.47 -9.91 3.36
CA PRO A 75 2.94 -10.59 2.18
C PRO A 75 2.51 -12.03 2.46
N VAL A 76 3.02 -12.65 3.53
CA VAL A 76 2.63 -14.00 3.97
C VAL A 76 1.12 -14.11 4.20
N PHE A 77 0.47 -13.06 4.69
CA PHE A 77 -0.98 -13.08 4.95
C PHE A 77 -1.84 -12.89 3.68
N LEU A 78 -1.23 -12.61 2.52
CA LEU A 78 -1.93 -12.59 1.24
C LEU A 78 -2.11 -14.01 0.66
N SER A 79 -1.26 -14.96 1.05
CA SER A 79 -1.25 -16.29 0.44
C SER A 79 -2.58 -17.04 0.55
N PRO A 80 -3.33 -17.01 1.68
CA PRO A 80 -4.60 -17.71 1.76
C PRO A 80 -5.65 -17.13 0.82
N ASN A 81 -5.63 -15.81 0.59
CA ASN A 81 -6.53 -15.12 -0.33
C ASN A 81 -6.24 -15.47 -1.79
N VAL A 82 -4.96 -15.54 -2.15
CA VAL A 82 -4.53 -15.97 -3.49
C VAL A 82 -4.95 -17.42 -3.73
N LEU A 83 -4.70 -18.32 -2.76
CA LEU A 83 -5.07 -19.74 -2.88
C LEU A 83 -6.59 -19.92 -3.03
N LEU A 84 -7.38 -19.25 -2.18
CA LEU A 84 -8.83 -19.35 -2.26
C LEU A 84 -9.36 -18.87 -3.61
N LYS A 85 -8.82 -17.77 -4.15
CA LYS A 85 -9.20 -17.26 -5.47
C LYS A 85 -8.80 -18.19 -6.60
N ILE A 86 -7.65 -18.85 -6.52
CA ILE A 86 -7.24 -19.86 -7.50
C ILE A 86 -8.23 -21.03 -7.50
N VAL A 87 -8.55 -21.57 -6.31
CA VAL A 87 -9.51 -22.68 -6.18
C VAL A 87 -10.88 -22.28 -6.70
N LEU A 88 -11.41 -21.12 -6.27
CA LEU A 88 -12.70 -20.61 -6.72
C LEU A 88 -12.73 -20.36 -8.23
N SER A 89 -11.64 -19.84 -8.81
CA SER A 89 -11.51 -19.62 -10.25
C SER A 89 -11.54 -20.94 -11.02
N SER A 90 -10.82 -21.96 -10.55
CA SER A 90 -10.84 -23.28 -11.16
C SER A 90 -12.24 -23.89 -11.12
N SER A 91 -12.90 -23.86 -9.96
CA SER A 91 -14.29 -24.35 -9.82
C SER A 91 -15.27 -23.60 -10.72
N ALA A 92 -15.18 -22.27 -10.75
CA ALA A 92 -16.03 -21.43 -11.60
C ALA A 92 -15.82 -21.72 -13.09
N LEU A 93 -14.58 -21.95 -13.53
CA LEU A 93 -14.27 -22.25 -14.94
C LEU A 93 -14.82 -23.61 -15.35
N PHE A 94 -14.69 -24.63 -14.50
CA PHE A 94 -15.31 -25.94 -14.74
C PHE A 94 -16.84 -25.87 -14.77
N TYR A 95 -17.44 -25.15 -13.82
CA TYR A 95 -18.88 -24.93 -13.78
C TYR A 95 -19.38 -24.21 -15.04
N GLY A 96 -18.70 -23.14 -15.45
CA GLY A 96 -19.04 -22.39 -16.66
C GLY A 96 -18.95 -23.25 -17.92
N LEU A 97 -17.94 -24.13 -18.02
CA LEU A 97 -17.77 -25.03 -19.15
C LEU A 97 -18.91 -26.07 -19.20
N GLN A 98 -19.29 -26.64 -18.05
CA GLN A 98 -20.45 -27.53 -17.96
C GLN A 98 -21.76 -26.85 -18.36
N MET A 99 -21.96 -25.59 -17.96
CA MET A 99 -23.17 -24.82 -18.31
C MET A 99 -23.21 -24.44 -19.79
N ALA A 100 -22.05 -24.17 -20.41
CA ALA A 100 -21.95 -23.93 -21.83
C ALA A 100 -22.27 -25.18 -22.66
N GLU A 101 -21.82 -26.36 -22.21
CA GLU A 101 -22.06 -27.63 -22.90
C GLU A 101 -23.49 -28.15 -22.72
N THR A 102 -24.02 -28.11 -21.49
CA THR A 102 -25.31 -28.75 -21.16
C THR A 102 -26.52 -27.86 -21.43
N ARG A 103 -26.40 -26.54 -21.22
CA ARG A 103 -27.52 -25.58 -21.31
C ARG A 103 -27.34 -24.55 -22.43
N ALA A 104 -26.30 -24.67 -23.27
CA ALA A 104 -25.94 -23.72 -24.31
C ALA A 104 -25.84 -22.26 -23.81
N ASN A 105 -25.55 -22.06 -22.51
CA ASN A 105 -25.54 -20.75 -21.89
C ASN A 105 -24.14 -20.17 -21.84
N SER A 106 -23.62 -19.80 -23.02
CA SER A 106 -22.29 -19.22 -23.18
C SER A 106 -22.10 -17.87 -22.47
N CYS A 107 -23.20 -17.18 -22.11
CA CYS A 107 -23.15 -15.92 -21.39
C CYS A 107 -22.62 -16.11 -19.97
N ILE A 108 -23.05 -17.16 -19.26
CA ILE A 108 -22.53 -17.52 -17.94
C ILE A 108 -21.03 -17.80 -18.03
N PHE A 109 -20.60 -18.60 -19.02
CA PHE A 109 -19.18 -18.90 -19.22
C PHE A 109 -18.34 -17.63 -19.47
N ALA A 110 -18.83 -16.71 -20.31
CA ALA A 110 -18.16 -15.45 -20.58
C ALA A 110 -18.05 -14.57 -19.32
N TRP A 111 -19.13 -14.44 -18.56
CA TRP A 111 -19.14 -13.70 -17.29
C TRP A 111 -18.18 -14.27 -16.26
N LEU A 112 -18.17 -15.60 -16.08
CA LEU A 112 -17.23 -16.28 -15.17
C LEU A 112 -15.79 -16.08 -15.60
N THR A 113 -15.51 -16.14 -16.91
CA THR A 113 -14.17 -15.89 -17.46
C THR A 113 -13.71 -14.46 -17.18
N ILE A 114 -14.57 -13.46 -17.38
CA ILE A 114 -14.27 -12.05 -17.03
C ILE A 114 -13.97 -11.92 -15.53
N SER A 115 -14.78 -12.56 -14.69
CA SER A 115 -14.61 -12.54 -13.24
C SER A 115 -13.28 -13.14 -12.79
N ILE A 116 -12.83 -14.22 -13.44
CA ILE A 116 -11.52 -14.84 -13.18
C ILE A 116 -10.37 -13.92 -13.63
N ILE A 117 -10.50 -13.25 -14.78
CA ILE A 117 -9.50 -12.28 -15.25
C ILE A 117 -9.33 -11.15 -14.22
N LEU A 118 -10.42 -10.66 -13.62
CA LEU A 118 -10.36 -9.66 -12.55
C LEU A 118 -9.57 -10.13 -11.34
N PHE A 119 -9.71 -11.40 -10.93
CA PHE A 119 -8.89 -11.97 -9.85
C PHE A 119 -7.41 -12.05 -10.22
N ILE A 120 -7.09 -12.45 -11.45
CA ILE A 120 -5.69 -12.50 -11.90
C ILE A 120 -5.06 -11.10 -11.88
N LEU A 121 -5.79 -10.09 -12.39
CA LEU A 121 -5.34 -8.69 -12.40
C LEU A 121 -5.15 -8.13 -10.99
N GLU A 122 -6.04 -8.47 -10.07
CA GLU A 122 -5.93 -8.07 -8.67
C GLU A 122 -4.71 -8.69 -8.01
N ILE A 123 -4.52 -10.01 -8.14
CA ILE A 123 -3.38 -10.73 -7.57
C ILE A 123 -2.08 -10.16 -8.12
N HIS A 124 -2.01 -9.93 -9.44
CA HIS A 124 -0.83 -9.34 -10.08
C HIS A 124 -0.54 -7.93 -9.55
N THR A 125 -1.56 -7.07 -9.47
CA THR A 125 -1.44 -5.71 -8.92
C THR A 125 -1.00 -5.73 -7.46
N MET A 126 -1.58 -6.61 -6.63
CA MET A 126 -1.21 -6.76 -5.22
C MET A 126 0.24 -7.18 -5.04
N PHE A 127 0.72 -8.18 -5.80
CA PHE A 127 2.12 -8.59 -5.73
C PHE A 127 3.06 -7.51 -6.25
N SER A 128 2.77 -6.92 -7.41
CA SER A 128 3.60 -5.87 -8.02
C SER A 128 3.80 -4.68 -7.07
N THR A 129 2.69 -4.18 -6.49
CA THR A 129 2.73 -3.06 -5.54
C THR A 129 3.39 -3.45 -4.22
N THR A 130 3.14 -4.65 -3.69
CA THR A 130 3.76 -5.11 -2.43
C THR A 130 5.28 -5.25 -2.59
N PHE A 131 5.76 -5.83 -3.69
CA PHE A 131 7.18 -5.92 -3.99
C PHE A 131 7.83 -4.55 -4.22
N ASP A 132 7.18 -3.65 -4.95
CA ASP A 132 7.70 -2.30 -5.15
C ASP A 132 7.83 -1.55 -3.82
N ILE A 133 6.83 -1.66 -2.94
CA ILE A 133 6.89 -1.03 -1.62
C ILE A 133 7.98 -1.65 -0.75
N ILE A 134 8.13 -2.98 -0.72
CA ILE A 134 9.21 -3.64 0.02
C ILE A 134 10.58 -3.19 -0.50
N LYS A 135 10.75 -3.10 -1.83
CA LYS A 135 11.98 -2.59 -2.46
C LYS A 135 12.26 -1.16 -2.03
N GLN A 136 11.24 -0.29 -2.04
CA GLN A 136 11.37 1.09 -1.59
C GLN A 136 11.69 1.18 -0.08
N LEU A 137 11.09 0.33 0.75
CA LEU A 137 11.36 0.28 2.19
C LEU A 137 12.79 -0.19 2.47
N ASN A 138 13.28 -1.23 1.78
CA ASN A 138 14.66 -1.72 1.91
C ASN A 138 15.69 -0.68 1.44
N LEU A 139 15.45 0.00 0.31
CA LEU A 139 16.31 1.09 -0.16
C LEU A 139 16.35 2.25 0.83
N ARG A 140 15.21 2.56 1.49
CA ARG A 140 15.12 3.62 2.50
C ARG A 140 15.71 3.21 3.84
N ALA A 141 15.66 1.94 4.23
CA ALA A 141 16.36 1.45 5.42
C ALA A 141 17.87 1.61 5.30
N TYR A 142 18.40 1.56 4.08
CA TYR A 142 19.80 1.85 3.77
C TYR A 142 20.14 3.36 3.88
N ILE A 143 19.15 4.23 3.70
CA ILE A 143 19.27 5.68 3.92
C ILE A 143 18.85 5.93 5.37
N GLN A 144 19.79 5.80 6.32
CA GLN A 144 19.51 6.10 7.73
C GLN A 144 18.77 7.44 7.87
N PRO A 145 17.73 7.53 8.73
CA PRO A 145 17.19 8.83 9.08
C PRO A 145 18.34 9.69 9.63
N PRO A 146 18.43 11.00 9.32
CA PRO A 146 19.46 11.83 9.89
C PRO A 146 19.35 11.71 11.41
N THR A 147 20.39 11.16 12.04
CA THR A 147 20.42 10.95 13.49
C THR A 147 20.19 12.31 14.15
N TYR A 148 19.39 12.37 15.21
CA TYR A 148 19.12 13.63 15.92
C TYR A 148 20.44 14.34 16.29
N GLU A 149 21.44 13.55 16.67
CA GLU A 149 22.85 13.92 16.85
C GLU A 149 23.45 14.65 15.64
N GLU A 150 23.40 14.08 14.43
CA GLU A 150 23.94 14.70 13.22
C GLU A 150 23.21 15.98 12.82
N ALA A 151 21.89 16.04 13.05
CA ALA A 151 21.10 17.24 12.83
C ALA A 151 21.45 18.35 13.84
N LEU A 152 21.66 17.98 15.11
CA LEU A 152 22.05 18.88 16.19
C LEU A 152 23.48 19.41 15.99
N GLN A 153 24.40 18.55 15.57
CA GLN A 153 25.80 18.88 15.34
C GLN A 153 25.96 19.82 14.14
N LYS A 154 25.19 19.61 13.06
CA LYS A 154 25.12 20.53 11.92
C LYS A 154 24.48 21.87 12.28
N MET A 155 23.46 21.89 13.15
CA MET A 155 22.91 23.15 13.67
C MET A 155 23.91 23.92 14.53
N ARG A 156 24.69 23.22 15.36
CA ARG A 156 25.75 23.83 16.17
C ARG A 156 26.89 24.38 15.31
N GLN A 157 27.30 23.67 14.25
CA GLN A 157 28.28 24.16 13.28
C GLN A 157 27.76 25.37 12.48
N ALA A 158 26.49 25.38 12.10
CA ALA A 158 25.88 26.52 11.41
C ALA A 158 25.77 27.76 12.32
N GLN A 159 25.53 27.59 13.62
CA GLN A 159 25.57 28.69 14.60
C GLN A 159 26.99 29.25 14.78
N LEU A 160 28.01 28.40 14.81
CA LEU A 160 29.39 28.85 14.91
C LEU A 160 29.84 29.62 13.65
N ALA A 161 29.50 29.11 12.46
CA ALA A 161 29.81 29.77 11.19
C ALA A 161 29.08 31.13 11.02
N SER A 162 27.87 31.27 11.57
CA SER A 162 27.15 32.56 11.56
C SER A 162 27.66 33.55 12.59
N THR A 163 28.39 33.09 13.62
CA THR A 163 29.04 33.95 14.62
C THR A 163 30.38 34.51 14.11
N GLU A 164 31.10 33.79 13.24
CA GLU A 164 32.33 34.29 12.60
C GLU A 164 32.07 35.30 11.47
N GLN A 165 30.82 35.45 11.01
CA GLN A 165 30.47 36.28 9.84
C GLN A 165 29.94 37.68 10.19
N GLN A 166 29.99 38.11 11.46
CA GLN A 166 29.79 39.51 11.88
C GLN A 166 31.14 40.20 12.14
N PRO A 167 31.76 40.85 11.13
CA PRO A 167 32.81 41.82 11.38
C PRO A 167 32.20 43.09 12.01
N GLY A 168 32.95 43.71 12.91
CA GLY A 168 32.44 44.62 13.93
C GLY A 168 31.66 45.83 13.42
N VAL A 169 30.55 46.11 14.11
CA VAL A 169 29.95 47.44 14.17
C VAL A 169 29.79 47.75 15.66
N HIS A 170 30.76 48.49 16.20
CA HIS A 170 30.60 49.45 17.29
C HIS A 170 31.97 50.08 17.59
N GLN A 171 32.40 51.03 16.74
CA GLN A 171 33.13 52.19 17.26
C GLN A 171 32.08 53.28 17.52
N LEU A 172 31.65 53.39 18.77
CA LEU A 172 30.94 54.57 19.27
C LEU A 172 31.99 55.66 19.45
N ASP A 173 31.91 56.67 18.59
CA ASP A 173 32.64 57.93 18.70
C ASP A 173 32.11 58.68 19.94
N LEU A 174 32.99 58.90 20.92
CA LEU A 174 32.64 59.44 22.24
C LEU A 174 33.60 60.58 22.59
N THR A 175 33.71 61.58 21.72
CA THR A 175 34.36 62.86 22.03
C THR A 175 33.71 64.02 21.28
N ALA A 176 32.66 64.61 21.84
CA ALA A 176 32.25 65.98 21.52
C ALA A 176 31.38 66.57 22.64
N LEU A 177 32.02 67.07 23.69
CA LEU A 177 31.51 68.16 24.52
C LEU A 177 32.68 69.11 24.75
N PRO A 178 32.50 70.40 24.46
CA PRO A 178 32.98 71.37 25.42
C PRO A 178 31.93 72.43 25.79
N VAL A 179 32.17 72.89 27.00
CA VAL A 179 31.64 74.05 27.74
C VAL A 179 31.51 75.31 26.89
#